data_AF-A0A1A8XU71-F1
#
_entry.id   AF-A0A1A8XU71-F1
#
_cell.length_a   1.000
_cell.length_b   1.000
_cell.length_c   1.000
_cell.angle_alpha   90.00
_cell.angle_beta   90.00
_cell.angle_gamma   90.00
#
_symmetry.space_group_name_H-M   'P 1'
#
loop_
_entity.id
_entity.type
_entity.pdbx_description
1 polymer ?
#
loop_
_entity_poly.entity_id
_entity_poly.type
_entity_poly.pdbx_seq_one_letter_code
_entity_poly.pdbx_strand_id
1 'polypeptide(L)'
;MNAQAALLNRWRKVLVFSISADDSWSFSQLPDARQFPLRFPIAPDQTSSQHSDREEQEYAGYSLAMIMAFAALKLSHYEGDTPSGGSLCPCGGFLADMIEVLRVLREHYGEPVSSSYLAPIGIVLEMALCAPMRLPALYSRLDALDNDALHRMAMDAVQGVPVPNMLADLLEPTEVAR
;
A
#
# COMPACT_ATOMS: atom_id res chain seq x y z
N MET A 1 -9.67 -25.34 14.99
CA MET A 1 -8.98 -24.28 14.21
C MET A 1 -7.90 -23.70 15.09
N ASN A 2 -6.62 -23.73 14.69
CA ASN A 2 -5.54 -23.18 15.51
C ASN A 2 -5.55 -21.63 15.48
N ALA A 3 -4.91 -21.00 16.46
CA ALA A 3 -4.93 -19.53 16.61
C ALA A 3 -4.37 -18.80 15.37
N GLN A 4 -3.38 -19.39 14.70
CA GLN A 4 -2.79 -18.84 13.48
C GLN A 4 -3.76 -18.87 12.29
N ALA A 5 -4.46 -19.98 12.05
CA ALA A 5 -5.49 -20.04 11.01
C ALA A 5 -6.66 -19.08 11.29
N ALA A 6 -7.00 -18.88 12.57
CA ALA A 6 -8.00 -17.88 12.96
C ALA A 6 -7.54 -16.45 12.64
N LEU A 7 -6.27 -16.12 12.92
CA LEU A 7 -5.68 -14.82 12.62
C LEU A 7 -5.58 -14.57 11.10
N LEU A 8 -5.11 -15.56 10.35
CA LEU A 8 -5.05 -15.50 8.88
C LEU A 8 -6.45 -15.27 8.26
N ASN A 9 -7.47 -15.96 8.78
CA ASN A 9 -8.85 -15.76 8.33
C ASN A 9 -9.39 -14.36 8.70
N ARG A 10 -8.92 -13.72 9.78
CA ARG A 10 -9.28 -12.33 10.08
C ARG A 10 -8.66 -11.38 9.08
N TRP A 11 -7.37 -11.54 8.78
CA TRP A 11 -6.68 -10.76 7.76
C TRP A 11 -7.35 -10.86 6.39
N ARG A 12 -7.69 -12.08 5.96
CA ARG A 12 -8.42 -12.30 4.70
C ARG A 12 -9.75 -11.53 4.63
N LYS A 13 -10.44 -11.36 5.76
CA LYS A 13 -11.74 -10.67 5.81
C LYS A 13 -11.63 -9.15 5.76
N VAL A 14 -10.52 -8.59 6.23
CA VAL A 14 -10.36 -7.12 6.33
C VAL A 14 -9.56 -6.55 5.15
N LEU A 15 -8.73 -7.36 4.48
CA LEU A 15 -7.98 -6.98 3.29
C LEU A 15 -8.83 -7.08 2.02
N VAL A 16 -9.95 -6.38 1.97
CA VAL A 16 -10.84 -6.36 0.80
C VAL A 16 -10.60 -5.09 0.00
N PHE A 17 -10.18 -5.25 -1.26
CA PHE A 17 -10.05 -4.17 -2.22
C PHE A 17 -11.25 -4.18 -3.15
N SER A 18 -11.89 -3.04 -3.34
CA SER A 18 -13.03 -2.90 -4.25
C SER A 18 -12.84 -1.68 -5.15
N ILE A 19 -11.61 -1.49 -5.65
CA ILE A 19 -11.29 -0.41 -6.58
C ILE A 19 -12.06 -0.69 -7.87
N SER A 20 -13.04 0.15 -8.19
CA SER A 20 -13.89 0.05 -9.38
C SER A 20 -13.43 0.99 -10.49
N ALA A 21 -13.80 0.66 -11.73
CA ALA A 21 -13.67 1.57 -12.87
C ALA A 21 -14.80 2.62 -12.94
N ASP A 22 -15.82 2.51 -12.08
CA ASP A 22 -16.87 3.53 -11.98
C ASP A 22 -16.28 4.81 -11.38
N ASP A 23 -16.57 5.96 -11.99
CA ASP A 23 -16.01 7.30 -11.72
C ASP A 23 -16.22 7.84 -10.29
N SER A 24 -16.75 7.03 -9.36
CA SER A 24 -16.86 7.39 -7.95
C SER A 24 -15.58 7.01 -7.21
N TRP A 25 -14.70 7.98 -7.02
CA TRP A 25 -13.52 7.85 -6.17
C TRP A 25 -13.89 7.87 -4.67
N SER A 26 -13.44 6.88 -3.89
CA SER A 26 -13.59 6.88 -2.43
C SER A 26 -12.58 5.98 -1.75
N PHE A 27 -11.90 6.48 -0.70
CA PHE A 27 -11.02 5.67 0.16
C PHE A 27 -11.73 4.48 0.82
N SER A 28 -13.07 4.47 0.86
CA SER A 28 -13.85 3.30 1.29
C SER A 28 -13.66 2.07 0.39
N GLN A 29 -13.09 2.23 -0.81
CA GLN A 29 -12.71 1.14 -1.71
C GLN A 29 -11.40 0.44 -1.32
N LEU A 30 -10.65 1.02 -0.38
CA LEU A 30 -9.46 0.42 0.21
C LEU A 30 -9.82 -0.31 1.51
N PRO A 31 -9.01 -1.31 1.91
CA PRO A 31 -9.12 -1.92 3.23
C PRO A 31 -9.10 -0.89 4.37
N ASP A 32 -10.06 -0.98 5.29
CA ASP A 32 -10.12 -0.11 6.46
C ASP A 32 -9.05 -0.53 7.49
N ALA A 33 -7.98 0.27 7.58
CA ALA A 33 -6.87 0.01 8.49
C ALA A 33 -7.31 -0.13 9.96
N ARG A 34 -8.43 0.48 10.36
CA ARG A 34 -8.96 0.39 11.74
C ARG A 34 -9.46 -1.01 12.09
N GLN A 35 -9.69 -1.85 11.09
CA GLN A 35 -10.14 -3.23 11.26
C GLN A 35 -8.96 -4.22 11.28
N PHE A 36 -7.73 -3.76 11.03
CA PHE A 36 -6.58 -4.64 10.94
C PHE A 36 -6.25 -5.29 12.29
N PRO A 37 -5.98 -6.61 12.32
CA PRO A 37 -5.48 -7.27 13.51
C PRO A 37 -4.13 -6.70 13.95
N LEU A 38 -3.91 -6.56 15.26
CA LEU A 38 -2.66 -6.03 15.85
C LEU A 38 -1.40 -6.86 15.57
N ARG A 39 -1.54 -8.10 15.07
CA ARG A 39 -0.41 -9.00 14.82
C ARG A 39 -0.50 -9.62 13.43
N PHE A 40 0.66 -9.82 12.81
CA PHE A 40 0.78 -10.49 11.53
C PHE A 40 0.85 -12.03 11.71
N PRO A 41 0.14 -12.83 10.88
CA PRO A 41 0.10 -14.30 10.94
C PRO A 41 1.38 -14.98 10.42
N ILE A 42 2.54 -14.48 10.82
CA ILE A 42 3.85 -15.04 10.47
C ILE A 42 4.03 -16.35 11.25
N ALA A 43 4.46 -17.41 10.56
CA ALA A 43 4.74 -18.68 11.22
C ALA A 43 5.99 -18.51 12.08
N PRO A 44 5.95 -18.86 13.39
CA PRO A 44 7.13 -18.82 14.22
C PRO A 44 8.15 -19.81 13.65
N ASP A 45 9.29 -19.31 13.21
CA ASP A 45 10.40 -20.18 12.84
C ASP A 45 10.97 -20.80 14.12
N GLN A 46 11.13 -22.13 14.16
CA GLN A 46 11.53 -22.83 15.39
C GLN A 46 12.97 -22.51 15.82
N THR A 47 13.72 -21.86 14.94
CA THR A 47 15.10 -21.41 15.14
C THR A 47 15.22 -19.90 15.39
N SER A 48 14.12 -19.15 15.32
CA SER A 48 14.13 -17.69 15.45
C SER A 48 14.34 -17.22 16.89
N SER A 49 15.13 -16.14 17.02
CA SER A 49 15.29 -15.41 18.26
C SER A 49 14.17 -14.38 18.42
N GLN A 50 13.93 -13.88 19.64
CA GLN A 50 12.95 -12.79 19.85
C GLN A 50 13.25 -11.53 19.02
N HIS A 51 14.50 -11.33 18.59
CA HIS A 51 14.88 -10.22 17.72
C HIS A 51 14.43 -10.45 16.28
N SER A 52 14.56 -11.67 15.76
CA SER A 52 14.12 -12.01 14.39
C SER A 52 12.59 -12.01 14.27
N ASP A 53 11.86 -12.44 15.31
CA ASP A 53 10.39 -12.35 15.33
C ASP A 53 9.90 -10.89 15.19
N ARG A 54 10.64 -9.94 15.77
CA ARG A 54 10.31 -8.51 15.69
C ARG A 54 10.60 -7.97 14.29
N GLU A 55 11.76 -8.28 13.73
CA GLU A 55 12.13 -7.87 12.37
C GLU A 55 11.15 -8.39 11.32
N GLU A 56 10.69 -9.63 11.46
CA GLU A 56 9.69 -10.22 10.57
C GLU A 56 8.34 -9.49 10.66
N GLN A 57 7.88 -9.13 11.87
CA GLN A 57 6.65 -8.34 12.05
C GLN A 57 6.78 -6.93 11.47
N GLU A 58 7.94 -6.28 11.66
CA GLU A 58 8.22 -4.97 11.08
C GLU A 58 8.27 -5.03 9.55
N TYR A 59 8.87 -6.09 8.98
CA TYR A 59 8.91 -6.32 7.53
C TYR A 59 7.52 -6.59 6.93
N ALA A 60 6.69 -7.38 7.60
CA ALA A 60 5.31 -7.62 7.18
C ALA A 60 4.49 -6.31 7.20
N GLY A 61 4.67 -5.50 8.25
CA GLY A 61 4.05 -4.19 8.34
C GLY A 61 4.52 -3.23 7.24
N TYR A 62 5.83 -3.16 7.00
CA TYR A 62 6.44 -2.38 5.91
C TYR A 62 5.81 -2.76 4.56
N SER A 63 5.75 -4.06 4.27
CA SER A 63 5.26 -4.59 3.00
C SER A 63 3.77 -4.32 2.83
N LEU A 64 2.97 -4.47 3.88
CA LEU A 64 1.55 -4.14 3.83
C LEU A 64 1.33 -2.64 3.59
N ALA A 65 2.07 -1.78 4.29
CA ALA A 65 1.97 -0.33 4.14
C ALA A 65 2.30 0.13 2.71
N MET A 66 3.30 -0.47 2.08
CA MET A 66 3.64 -0.23 0.66
C MET A 66 2.48 -0.58 -0.28
N ILE A 67 1.84 -1.73 -0.08
CA ILE A 67 0.72 -2.18 -0.91
C ILE A 67 -0.49 -1.26 -0.74
N MET A 68 -0.78 -0.86 0.50
CA MET A 68 -1.85 0.10 0.78
C MET A 68 -1.58 1.44 0.09
N ALA A 69 -0.32 1.90 0.06
CA ALA A 69 0.07 3.10 -0.67
C ALA A 69 -0.07 2.95 -2.19
N PHE A 70 0.31 1.80 -2.77
CA PHE A 70 0.07 1.52 -4.20
C PHE A 70 -1.40 1.48 -4.56
N ALA A 71 -2.24 0.89 -3.71
CA ALA A 71 -3.69 0.87 -3.90
C ALA A 71 -4.27 2.30 -3.83
N ALA A 72 -3.81 3.14 -2.89
CA ALA A 72 -4.20 4.54 -2.81
C ALA A 72 -3.76 5.36 -4.03
N LEU A 73 -2.55 5.12 -4.54
CA LEU A 73 -2.04 5.75 -5.77
C LEU A 73 -2.86 5.33 -6.99
N LYS A 74 -3.15 4.03 -7.14
CA LYS A 74 -4.03 3.51 -8.19
C LYS A 74 -5.40 4.18 -8.15
N LEU A 75 -6.00 4.24 -6.95
CA LEU A 75 -7.30 4.86 -6.75
C LEU A 75 -7.27 6.35 -7.16
N SER A 76 -6.22 7.10 -6.80
CA SER A 76 -6.07 8.52 -7.15
C SER A 76 -5.88 8.80 -8.66
N HIS A 77 -5.43 7.81 -9.44
CA HIS A 77 -5.17 7.96 -10.87
C HIS A 77 -6.45 8.01 -11.73
N TYR A 78 -7.54 7.37 -11.28
CA TYR A 78 -8.80 7.32 -12.04
C TYR A 78 -9.49 8.69 -12.24
N GLU A 79 -9.06 9.75 -11.57
CA GLU A 79 -9.61 11.12 -11.72
C GLU A 79 -8.92 11.96 -12.83
N GLY A 80 -8.00 11.36 -13.60
CA GLY A 80 -7.11 12.07 -14.52
C GLY A 80 -7.73 12.78 -15.73
N ASP A 81 -9.01 12.62 -16.03
CA ASP A 81 -9.69 13.26 -17.18
C ASP A 81 -10.97 14.02 -16.77
N THR A 82 -10.86 15.12 -16.01
CA THR A 82 -11.50 16.43 -16.30
C THR A 82 -11.43 17.41 -15.12
N PRO A 83 -10.93 18.65 -15.31
CA PRO A 83 -11.18 19.73 -14.36
C PRO A 83 -12.56 20.33 -14.64
N SER A 84 -13.62 19.71 -14.12
CA SER A 84 -14.98 20.23 -14.24
C SER A 84 -15.44 20.88 -12.93
N GLY A 85 -15.13 22.17 -12.78
CA GLY A 85 -15.96 23.13 -12.05
C GLY A 85 -16.11 22.98 -10.52
N GLY A 86 -15.40 23.85 -9.79
CA GLY A 86 -16.02 24.56 -8.65
C GLY A 86 -16.01 23.91 -7.27
N SER A 87 -15.36 22.77 -7.04
CA SER A 87 -15.15 22.26 -5.67
C SER A 87 -13.74 22.58 -5.19
N LEU A 88 -13.62 23.10 -3.97
CA LEU A 88 -12.37 23.30 -3.25
C LEU A 88 -11.55 21.99 -3.30
N CYS A 89 -10.39 22.04 -3.97
CA CYS A 89 -9.40 20.99 -4.20
C CYS A 89 -9.81 19.54 -3.81
N PRO A 90 -10.00 18.62 -4.79
CA PRO A 90 -10.16 17.18 -4.56
C PRO A 90 -9.08 16.57 -3.64
N CYS A 91 -7.91 17.22 -3.56
CA CYS A 91 -6.80 16.86 -2.70
C CYS A 91 -7.09 16.89 -1.19
N GLY A 92 -8.07 17.68 -0.72
CA GLY A 92 -8.34 17.84 0.72
C GLY A 92 -8.87 16.57 1.38
N GLY A 93 -9.77 15.85 0.70
CA GLY A 93 -10.28 14.55 1.15
C GLY A 93 -9.20 13.47 1.11
N PHE A 94 -8.45 13.40 0.02
CA PHE A 94 -7.33 12.48 -0.15
C PHE A 94 -6.29 12.59 0.98
N LEU A 95 -5.90 13.83 1.32
CA LEU A 95 -4.95 14.07 2.41
C LEU A 95 -5.52 13.68 3.77
N ALA A 96 -6.80 13.98 4.03
CA ALA A 96 -7.46 13.62 5.29
C ALA A 96 -7.52 12.09 5.48
N ASP A 97 -7.91 11.36 4.44
CA ASP A 97 -7.99 9.90 4.47
C ASP A 97 -6.61 9.26 4.62
N MET A 98 -5.58 9.78 3.94
CA MET A 98 -4.20 9.33 4.15
C MET A 98 -3.71 9.59 5.57
N ILE A 99 -3.99 10.76 6.14
CA ILE A 99 -3.61 11.11 7.52
C ILE A 99 -4.26 10.12 8.50
N GLU A 100 -5.52 9.74 8.27
CA GLU A 100 -6.20 8.76 9.11
C GLU A 100 -5.57 7.37 9.00
N VAL A 101 -5.23 6.91 7.79
CA VAL A 101 -4.51 5.64 7.60
C VAL A 101 -3.15 5.68 8.32
N LEU A 102 -2.40 6.77 8.17
CA LEU A 102 -1.11 6.95 8.83
C LEU A 102 -1.22 6.93 10.35
N ARG A 103 -2.23 7.61 10.90
CA ARG A 103 -2.51 7.63 12.34
C ARG A 103 -2.76 6.22 12.85
N VAL A 104 -3.62 5.46 12.16
CA VAL A 104 -3.96 4.09 12.55
C VAL A 104 -2.75 3.17 12.46
N LEU A 105 -2.00 3.20 11.36
CA LEU A 105 -0.79 2.39 11.19
C LEU A 105 0.26 2.70 12.25
N ARG A 106 0.46 3.99 12.58
CA ARG A 106 1.37 4.43 13.63
C ARG A 106 0.93 3.92 15.01
N GLU A 107 -0.35 4.00 15.33
CA GLU A 107 -0.89 3.52 16.60
C GLU A 107 -0.78 2.01 16.76
N HIS A 108 -0.99 1.24 15.69
CA HIS A 108 -1.05 -0.22 15.74
C HIS A 108 0.32 -0.89 15.57
N TYR A 109 1.19 -0.32 14.74
CA TYR A 109 2.43 -0.97 14.30
C TYR A 109 3.69 -0.09 14.48
N GLY A 110 3.53 1.15 14.94
CA GLY A 110 4.63 2.06 15.22
C GLY A 110 5.13 2.86 14.02
N GLU A 111 6.13 3.71 14.28
CA GLU A 111 6.68 4.67 13.32
C GLU A 111 7.19 4.02 12.03
N PRO A 112 7.97 2.92 12.05
CA PRO A 112 8.57 2.36 10.83
C PRO A 112 7.51 1.98 9.79
N VAL A 113 6.42 1.34 10.22
CA VAL A 113 5.33 0.93 9.34
C VAL A 113 4.58 2.14 8.78
N SER A 114 4.32 3.16 9.60
CA SER A 114 3.66 4.38 9.12
C SER A 114 4.51 5.15 8.09
N SER A 115 5.83 5.25 8.30
CA SER A 115 6.75 5.88 7.35
C SER A 115 6.82 5.14 6.01
N SER A 116 6.62 3.82 6.04
CA SER A 116 6.62 2.97 4.84
C SER A 116 5.42 3.25 3.94
N TYR A 117 4.30 3.70 4.50
CA TYR A 117 3.14 4.15 3.71
C TYR A 117 3.44 5.44 2.94
N LEU A 118 4.24 6.35 3.54
CA LEU A 118 4.63 7.61 2.89
C LEU A 118 5.69 7.44 1.81
N ALA A 119 6.54 6.42 1.89
CA ALA A 119 7.68 6.26 0.99
C ALA A 119 7.26 6.17 -0.49
N PRO A 120 6.29 5.32 -0.90
CA PRO A 120 5.80 5.32 -2.28
C PRO A 120 5.24 6.67 -2.73
N ILE A 121 4.50 7.35 -1.86
CA ILE A 121 3.89 8.65 -2.18
C ILE A 121 4.99 9.69 -2.44
N GLY A 122 6.00 9.75 -1.56
CA GLY A 122 7.15 10.63 -1.74
C GLY A 122 7.91 10.36 -3.04
N ILE A 123 8.13 9.08 -3.37
CA ILE A 123 8.77 8.67 -4.62
C ILE A 123 7.96 9.13 -5.84
N VAL A 124 6.63 8.98 -5.81
CA VAL A 124 5.77 9.41 -6.92
C VAL A 124 5.77 10.94 -7.07
N LEU A 125 5.76 11.68 -5.96
CA LEU A 125 5.89 13.14 -6.00
C LEU A 125 7.24 13.57 -6.58
N GLU A 126 8.33 12.94 -6.15
CA GLU A 126 9.67 13.20 -6.72
C GLU A 126 9.72 12.86 -8.21
N MET A 127 9.16 11.72 -8.62
CA MET A 127 9.07 11.32 -10.02
C MET A 127 8.27 12.33 -10.85
N ALA A 128 7.15 12.84 -10.32
CA ALA A 128 6.35 13.87 -10.99
C ALA A 128 7.13 15.17 -11.20
N LEU A 129 8.00 15.54 -10.27
CA LEU A 129 8.80 16.76 -10.35
C LEU A 129 10.05 16.60 -11.23
N CYS A 130 10.76 15.48 -11.11
CA CYS A 130 12.09 15.29 -11.67
C CYS A 130 12.11 14.43 -12.95
N ALA A 131 11.15 13.53 -13.13
CA ALA A 131 11.10 12.57 -14.24
C ALA A 131 9.65 12.23 -14.66
N PRO A 132 8.80 13.23 -14.99
CA PRO A 132 7.37 13.01 -15.23
C PRO A 132 7.09 12.02 -16.37
N MET A 133 8.02 11.86 -17.32
CA MET A 133 7.93 10.86 -18.41
C MET A 133 7.88 9.41 -17.91
N ARG A 134 8.23 9.14 -16.65
CA ARG A 134 8.17 7.81 -16.03
C ARG A 134 6.81 7.51 -15.38
N LEU A 135 5.99 8.52 -15.12
CA LEU A 135 4.65 8.36 -14.52
C LEU A 135 3.72 7.45 -15.36
N PRO A 136 3.67 7.54 -16.70
CA PRO A 136 2.83 6.64 -17.48
C PRO A 136 3.19 5.15 -17.30
N ALA A 137 4.49 4.84 -17.15
CA ALA A 137 4.92 3.47 -16.89
C ALA A 137 4.50 3.00 -15.49
N LEU A 138 4.56 3.90 -14.49
CA LEU A 138 4.02 3.61 -13.15
C LEU A 138 2.52 3.36 -13.19
N TYR A 139 1.74 4.28 -13.78
CA TYR A 139 0.30 4.15 -13.85
C TYR A 139 -0.12 2.90 -14.60
N SER A 140 0.54 2.55 -15.72
CA SER A 140 0.30 1.28 -16.40
C SER A 140 0.51 0.06 -15.51
N ARG A 141 1.55 0.07 -14.65
CA ARG A 141 1.81 -1.00 -13.69
C ARG A 141 0.73 -1.06 -12.60
N LEU A 142 0.29 0.10 -12.08
CA LEU A 142 -0.77 0.19 -11.08
C LEU A 142 -2.14 -0.23 -11.67
N ASP A 143 -2.41 0.14 -12.93
CA ASP A 143 -3.63 -0.23 -13.65
C ASP A 143 -3.71 -1.74 -13.91
N ALA A 144 -2.57 -2.38 -14.16
CA ALA A 144 -2.47 -3.84 -14.32
C ALA A 144 -2.74 -4.63 -13.02
N LEU A 145 -2.75 -3.99 -11.85
CA LEU A 145 -3.15 -4.64 -10.60
C LEU A 145 -4.67 -4.63 -10.46
N ASP A 146 -5.29 -5.80 -10.58
CA ASP A 146 -6.69 -5.99 -10.17
C ASP A 146 -6.81 -6.16 -8.65
N ASN A 147 -8.06 -6.13 -8.16
CA ASN A 147 -8.36 -6.28 -6.73
C ASN A 147 -7.87 -7.63 -6.17
N ASP A 148 -7.86 -8.69 -6.98
CA ASP A 148 -7.39 -10.02 -6.59
C ASP A 148 -5.86 -10.06 -6.46
N ALA A 149 -5.12 -9.37 -7.33
CA ALA A 149 -3.68 -9.21 -7.24
C ALA A 149 -3.29 -8.39 -6.01
N LEU A 150 -3.98 -7.27 -5.75
CA LEU A 150 -3.80 -6.48 -4.53
C LEU A 150 -4.08 -7.31 -3.28
N HIS A 151 -5.17 -8.08 -3.28
CA HIS A 151 -5.50 -8.98 -2.18
C HIS A 151 -4.41 -10.03 -1.96
N ARG A 152 -3.93 -10.71 -3.02
CA ARG A 152 -2.85 -11.70 -2.92
C ARG A 152 -1.56 -11.09 -2.38
N MET A 153 -1.14 -9.96 -2.94
CA MET A 153 0.05 -9.23 -2.47
C MET A 153 -0.08 -8.86 -0.99
N ALA A 154 -1.24 -8.35 -0.57
CA ALA A 154 -1.48 -7.98 0.82
C ALA A 154 -1.47 -9.21 1.75
N MET A 155 -2.06 -10.32 1.30
CA MET A 155 -2.03 -11.59 2.03
C MET A 155 -0.61 -12.16 2.15
N ASP A 156 0.21 -12.02 1.12
CA ASP A 156 1.63 -12.40 1.14
C ASP A 156 2.41 -11.52 2.12
N ALA A 157 2.21 -10.20 2.07
CA ALA A 157 2.84 -9.24 2.99
C ALA A 157 2.56 -9.55 4.46
N VAL A 158 1.29 -9.77 4.85
CA VAL A 158 0.94 -10.07 6.26
C VAL A 158 1.47 -11.42 6.74
N GLN A 159 1.92 -12.28 5.83
CA GLN A 159 2.58 -13.54 6.17
C GLN A 159 4.11 -13.43 6.14
N GLY A 160 4.66 -12.23 5.89
CA GLY A 160 6.11 -11.99 5.78
C GLY A 160 6.71 -12.48 4.46
N VAL A 161 5.89 -12.80 3.46
CA VAL A 161 6.37 -13.21 2.14
C VAL A 161 6.80 -11.97 1.36
N PRO A 162 7.98 -11.97 0.71
CA PRO A 162 8.44 -10.83 -0.08
C PRO A 162 7.47 -10.47 -1.20
N VAL A 163 7.19 -9.18 -1.33
CA VAL A 163 6.26 -8.63 -2.33
C VAL A 163 7.03 -7.78 -3.34
N PRO A 164 6.71 -7.84 -4.64
CA PRO A 164 7.40 -7.06 -5.66
C PRO A 164 7.37 -5.55 -5.37
N ASN A 165 8.54 -4.90 -5.43
CA ASN A 165 8.63 -3.45 -5.37
C ASN A 165 8.33 -2.85 -6.76
N MET A 166 7.12 -2.30 -6.93
CA MET A 166 6.66 -1.75 -8.21
C MET A 166 7.44 -0.52 -8.68
N LEU A 167 8.21 0.12 -7.79
CA LEU A 167 8.95 1.36 -8.04
C LEU A 167 10.44 1.14 -8.36
N ALA A 168 10.99 -0.06 -8.13
CA ALA A 168 12.44 -0.30 -8.14
C ALA A 168 13.13 0.20 -9.42
N ASP A 169 12.69 -0.27 -10.59
CA ASP A 169 13.32 0.07 -11.88
C ASP A 169 12.93 1.46 -12.40
N LEU A 170 11.91 2.09 -11.81
CA LEU A 170 11.46 3.43 -12.20
C LEU A 170 12.33 4.53 -11.58
N LEU A 171 13.15 4.17 -10.60
CA LEU A 171 14.06 5.08 -9.91
C LEU A 171 15.50 4.99 -10.44
N GLU A 172 15.86 3.94 -11.18
CA GLU A 172 17.20 3.84 -11.74
C GLU A 172 17.45 4.99 -12.73
N PRO A 173 18.60 5.68 -12.67
CA PRO A 173 18.98 6.61 -13.71
C PRO A 173 19.05 5.81 -15.01
N THR A 174 18.33 6.25 -16.05
CA THR A 174 18.51 5.65 -17.36
C THR A 174 19.97 5.89 -17.72
N GLU A 175 20.81 4.85 -17.72
CA GLU A 175 22.16 4.98 -18.23
C GLU A 175 22.03 5.51 -19.65
N VAL A 176 22.44 6.77 -19.84
CA VAL A 176 22.45 7.40 -21.15
C VAL A 176 23.46 6.61 -21.96
N ALA A 177 22.96 5.81 -22.90
CA ALA A 177 23.79 5.15 -23.89
C ALA A 177 24.68 6.23 -24.54
N ARG A 178 25.99 6.11 -24.31
CA ARG A 178 27.01 6.97 -24.94
C ARG A 178 27.20 6.58 -26.40
#